data_AF-A0A945CRN7-F1
#
_entry.id   AF-A0A945CRN7-F1
#
_cell.length_a   1.000
_cell.length_b   1.000
_cell.length_c   1.000
_cell.angle_alpha   90.00
_cell.angle_beta   90.00
_cell.angle_gamma   90.00
#
_symmetry.space_group_name_H-M   'P 1'
#
loop_
_entity.id
_entity.type
_entity.pdbx_description
1 polymer ?
#
loop_
_entity_poly.entity_id
_entity_poly.type
_entity_poly.pdbx_seq_one_letter_code
_entity_poly.pdbx_strand_id
1 'polypeptide(L)'
;MKEEKEISLAAMYKTEAIYVRPHILLCAVCQYGSGTRPPFPEDNLPELLQLILKEPDRLIALAPYADWMMCAPCPCRAPTLNGCVNNKGSGGLPNQMRDLRVLQKLGLTYGATLKARDLFERIFTHISGTLEICRIEHSKPSVWWTGCGAIATNSEHYEKGRQMLMDKFIE
;
A
#
# COMPACT_ATOMS: atom_id res chain seq x y z
N MET A 1 -14.62 -11.67 8.35
CA MET A 1 -14.14 -10.85 7.20
C MET A 1 -15.02 -9.64 6.97
N LYS A 2 -16.34 -9.79 6.69
CA LYS A 2 -17.25 -8.64 6.52
C LYS A 2 -17.38 -7.79 7.78
N GLU A 3 -17.56 -8.40 8.94
CA GLU A 3 -17.62 -7.68 10.22
C GLU A 3 -16.29 -6.94 10.52
N GLU A 4 -15.15 -7.62 10.39
CA GLU A 4 -13.81 -7.00 10.50
C GLU A 4 -13.60 -5.82 9.53
N LYS A 5 -14.14 -5.89 8.30
CA LYS A 5 -14.14 -4.78 7.33
C LYS A 5 -14.90 -3.57 7.87
N GLU A 6 -16.11 -3.78 8.37
CA GLU A 6 -16.96 -2.71 8.92
C GLU A 6 -16.31 -2.05 10.14
N ILE A 7 -15.75 -2.84 11.06
CA ILE A 7 -15.08 -2.34 12.27
C ILE A 7 -13.81 -1.55 11.89
N SER A 8 -12.98 -2.09 11.00
CA SER A 8 -11.74 -1.42 10.58
C SER A 8 -11.99 -0.13 9.78
N LEU A 9 -13.00 -0.08 8.91
CA LEU A 9 -13.41 1.15 8.24
C LEU A 9 -13.93 2.19 9.22
N ALA A 10 -14.78 1.80 10.17
CA ALA A 10 -15.28 2.71 11.19
C ALA A 10 -14.15 3.31 12.03
N ALA A 11 -13.11 2.53 12.34
CA ALA A 11 -11.91 3.02 13.01
C ALA A 11 -11.09 3.96 12.12
N MET A 12 -10.88 3.60 10.84
CA MET A 12 -10.15 4.42 9.87
C MET A 12 -10.80 5.80 9.67
N TYR A 13 -12.13 5.91 9.66
CA TYR A 13 -12.80 7.19 9.48
C TYR A 13 -12.66 8.12 10.70
N LYS A 14 -12.54 7.56 11.90
CA LYS A 14 -12.52 8.32 13.17
C LYS A 14 -11.11 8.64 13.69
N THR A 15 -10.09 7.92 13.24
CA THR A 15 -8.71 8.12 13.73
C THR A 15 -8.12 9.45 13.25
N GLU A 16 -7.25 10.04 14.08
CA GLU A 16 -6.47 11.22 13.73
C GLU A 16 -5.44 10.91 12.64
N ALA A 17 -4.74 9.76 12.78
CA ALA A 17 -3.78 9.27 11.80
C ALA A 17 -4.14 7.85 11.36
N ILE A 18 -4.14 7.63 10.04
CA ILE A 18 -4.42 6.32 9.43
C ILE A 18 -3.10 5.58 9.27
N TYR A 19 -3.01 4.40 9.86
CA TYR A 19 -1.83 3.55 9.78
C TYR A 19 -1.86 2.78 8.47
N VAL A 20 -0.78 2.86 7.69
CA VAL A 20 -0.69 2.22 6.38
C VAL A 20 0.73 1.72 6.17
N ARG A 21 0.88 0.52 5.59
CA ARG A 21 2.20 0.05 5.17
C ARG A 21 2.71 0.85 3.97
N PRO A 22 4.01 1.16 3.89
CA PRO A 22 4.54 1.94 2.79
C PRO A 22 4.20 1.38 1.39
N HIS A 23 4.42 0.09 1.12
CA HIS A 23 4.25 -0.44 -0.25
C HIS A 23 2.78 -0.55 -0.68
N ILE A 24 1.82 -0.69 0.25
CA ILE A 24 0.41 -0.83 -0.13
C ILE A 24 -0.21 0.51 -0.55
N LEU A 25 0.46 1.64 -0.31
CA LEU A 25 0.11 2.92 -0.92
C LEU A 25 0.27 2.85 -2.45
N LEU A 26 1.31 2.17 -2.95
CA LEU A 26 1.47 1.94 -4.39
C LEU A 26 0.44 0.94 -4.90
N CYS A 27 0.06 -0.06 -4.10
CA CYS A 27 -1.06 -0.95 -4.44
C CYS A 27 -2.37 -0.18 -4.60
N ALA A 28 -2.63 0.80 -3.74
CA ALA A 28 -3.80 1.67 -3.86
C ALA A 28 -3.78 2.44 -5.20
N VAL A 29 -2.62 3.00 -5.60
CA VAL A 29 -2.44 3.67 -6.90
C VAL A 29 -2.72 2.71 -8.06
N CYS A 30 -2.18 1.48 -8.02
CA CYS A 30 -2.45 0.45 -9.03
C CYS A 30 -3.95 0.12 -9.11
N GLN A 31 -4.60 -0.14 -7.98
CA GLN A 31 -6.04 -0.41 -7.90
C GLN A 31 -6.85 0.73 -8.50
N TYR A 32 -6.46 1.98 -8.20
CA TYR A 32 -7.14 3.14 -8.75
C TYR A 32 -7.02 3.21 -10.29
N GLY A 33 -5.83 2.93 -10.83
CA GLY A 33 -5.59 2.90 -12.27
C GLY A 33 -6.25 1.72 -13.00
N SER A 34 -6.45 0.58 -12.33
CA SER A 34 -7.23 -0.56 -12.86
C SER A 34 -8.74 -0.33 -12.81
N GLY A 35 -9.20 0.77 -12.20
CA GLY A 35 -10.63 1.11 -12.08
C GLY A 35 -11.29 0.61 -10.80
N THR A 36 -10.54 0.01 -9.87
CA THR A 36 -11.07 -0.44 -8.58
C THR A 36 -11.49 0.76 -7.73
N ARG A 37 -12.71 0.72 -7.18
CA ARG A 37 -13.30 1.76 -6.33
C ARG A 37 -14.07 1.10 -5.18
N PRO A 38 -14.37 1.83 -4.09
CA PRO A 38 -15.27 1.34 -3.06
C PRO A 38 -16.66 0.96 -3.60
N PRO A 39 -17.32 -0.03 -2.99
CA PRO A 39 -16.82 -0.90 -1.93
C PRO A 39 -15.86 -1.97 -2.46
N PHE A 40 -14.80 -2.28 -1.70
CA PHE A 40 -13.84 -3.34 -2.06
C PHE A 40 -13.66 -4.35 -0.91
N PRO A 41 -13.93 -5.66 -1.14
CA PRO A 41 -13.96 -6.63 -0.04
C PRO A 41 -12.58 -7.07 0.48
N GLU A 42 -11.51 -7.00 -0.31
CA GLU A 42 -10.23 -7.65 -0.01
C GLU A 42 -9.29 -6.85 0.92
N ASP A 43 -9.38 -5.52 0.89
CA ASP A 43 -8.59 -4.58 1.70
C ASP A 43 -9.32 -3.22 1.80
N ASN A 44 -8.79 -2.29 2.60
CA ASN A 44 -9.38 -0.94 2.79
C ASN A 44 -8.75 0.14 1.88
N LEU A 45 -7.92 -0.23 0.90
CA LEU A 45 -7.16 0.74 0.11
C LEU A 45 -8.04 1.61 -0.80
N PRO A 46 -9.09 1.09 -1.46
CA PRO A 46 -9.98 1.93 -2.25
C PRO A 46 -10.76 2.92 -1.38
N GLU A 47 -11.19 2.51 -0.18
CA GLU A 47 -11.87 3.40 0.76
C GLU A 47 -10.93 4.47 1.34
N LEU A 48 -9.68 4.09 1.64
CA LEU A 48 -8.62 5.03 2.04
C LEU A 48 -8.42 6.10 0.95
N LEU A 49 -8.24 5.70 -0.31
CA LEU A 49 -8.06 6.64 -1.41
C LEU A 49 -9.26 7.57 -1.56
N GLN A 50 -10.48 7.04 -1.50
CA GLN A 50 -11.68 7.87 -1.57
C GLN A 50 -11.75 8.91 -0.44
N LEU A 51 -11.33 8.53 0.77
CA LEU A 51 -11.29 9.42 1.92
C LEU A 51 -10.26 10.54 1.73
N ILE A 52 -9.01 10.21 1.43
CA ILE A 52 -7.93 11.20 1.35
C ILE A 52 -8.03 12.10 0.11
N LEU A 53 -8.77 11.69 -0.93
CA LEU A 53 -9.13 12.57 -2.04
C LEU A 53 -10.15 13.64 -1.63
N LYS A 54 -10.96 13.39 -0.59
CA LYS A 54 -11.87 14.40 -0.01
C LYS A 54 -11.22 15.18 1.13
N GLU A 55 -10.28 14.56 1.82
CA GLU A 55 -9.57 15.09 2.98
C GLU A 55 -8.05 14.99 2.76
N PRO A 56 -7.47 15.82 1.86
CA PRO A 56 -6.05 15.71 1.48
C PRO A 56 -5.06 15.98 2.63
N ASP A 57 -5.53 16.62 3.70
CA ASP A 57 -4.76 16.92 4.91
C ASP A 57 -4.84 15.81 5.97
N ARG A 58 -5.64 14.75 5.75
CA ARG A 58 -5.71 13.59 6.66
C ARG A 58 -4.32 12.98 6.83
N LEU A 59 -3.95 12.69 8.07
CA LEU A 59 -2.63 12.17 8.39
C LEU A 59 -2.51 10.68 8.07
N ILE A 60 -1.41 10.28 7.44
CA ILE A 60 -1.02 8.89 7.22
C ILE A 60 0.26 8.61 7.99
N ALA A 61 0.23 7.60 8.85
CA ALA A 61 1.38 7.12 9.61
C ALA A 61 1.91 5.82 8.98
N LEU A 62 3.21 5.78 8.66
CA LEU A 62 3.84 4.62 8.01
C LEU A 62 4.08 3.48 9.01
N ALA A 63 3.24 2.46 8.96
CA ALA A 63 3.24 1.36 9.92
C ALA A 63 4.21 0.23 9.52
N PRO A 64 4.91 -0.39 10.49
CA PRO A 64 5.61 -1.65 10.25
C PRO A 64 4.62 -2.83 10.26
N TYR A 65 4.88 -3.83 9.42
CA TYR A 65 4.09 -5.07 9.32
C TYR A 65 2.61 -4.87 8.96
N ALA A 66 1.79 -5.93 9.03
CA ALA A 66 0.39 -5.86 8.60
C ALA A 66 -0.43 -4.96 9.53
N ASP A 67 -0.79 -3.77 9.05
CA ASP A 67 -1.66 -2.86 9.79
C ASP A 67 -3.11 -3.35 9.78
N TRP A 68 -3.79 -3.30 10.93
CA TRP A 68 -5.18 -3.74 11.05
C TRP A 68 -6.15 -2.82 10.30
N MET A 69 -5.95 -1.50 10.29
CA MET A 69 -6.83 -0.57 9.58
C MET A 69 -6.88 -0.85 8.08
N MET A 70 -5.82 -1.38 7.47
CA MET A 70 -5.79 -1.72 6.04
C MET A 70 -6.05 -3.20 5.75
N CYS A 71 -5.49 -4.08 6.59
CA CYS A 71 -5.43 -5.51 6.31
C CYS A 71 -6.45 -6.35 7.09
N ALA A 72 -7.31 -5.76 7.94
CA ALA A 72 -8.36 -6.49 8.66
C ALA A 72 -9.18 -7.48 7.81
N PRO A 73 -9.70 -7.10 6.61
CA PRO A 73 -10.47 -8.02 5.78
C PRO A 73 -9.60 -8.99 4.96
N CYS A 74 -8.28 -8.79 4.92
CA CYS A 74 -7.40 -9.49 4.01
C CYS A 74 -7.22 -10.95 4.43
N PRO A 75 -7.49 -11.94 3.54
CA PRO A 75 -7.32 -13.35 3.87
C PRO A 75 -5.86 -13.75 4.08
N CYS A 76 -4.92 -12.90 3.67
CA CYS A 76 -3.49 -13.09 3.84
C CYS A 76 -2.93 -12.43 5.11
N ARG A 77 -3.76 -11.80 5.95
CA ARG A 77 -3.32 -11.30 7.26
C ARG A 77 -3.21 -12.47 8.23
N ALA A 78 -2.10 -12.55 8.96
CA ALA A 78 -1.87 -13.49 10.05
C ALA A 78 -1.87 -12.71 11.37
N PRO A 79 -3.02 -12.62 12.08
CA PRO A 79 -3.16 -11.75 13.25
C PRO A 79 -2.20 -12.10 14.38
N THR A 80 -1.96 -13.39 14.64
CA THR A 80 -1.05 -13.87 15.69
C THR A 80 0.41 -13.47 15.47
N LEU A 81 0.80 -13.21 14.22
CA LEU A 81 2.14 -12.77 13.85
C LEU A 81 2.20 -11.26 13.54
N ASN A 82 1.07 -10.56 13.64
CA ASN A 82 0.87 -9.22 13.10
C ASN A 82 1.43 -9.06 11.66
N GLY A 83 1.28 -10.11 10.85
CA GLY A 83 2.06 -10.31 9.65
C GLY A 83 1.22 -10.47 8.39
N CYS A 84 1.88 -10.38 7.24
CA CYS A 84 1.30 -10.68 5.95
C CYS A 84 1.90 -11.99 5.42
N VAL A 85 1.07 -13.00 5.19
CA VAL A 85 1.47 -14.29 4.60
C VAL A 85 1.14 -14.36 3.10
N ASN A 86 0.75 -13.22 2.51
CA ASN A 86 0.63 -13.11 1.05
C ASN A 86 2.01 -13.40 0.48
N ASN A 87 2.09 -14.47 -0.31
CA ASN A 87 3.29 -15.14 -0.80
C ASN A 87 3.75 -16.35 0.03
N LYS A 88 3.19 -17.51 -0.32
CA LYS A 88 3.43 -18.82 0.31
C LYS A 88 4.93 -19.11 0.39
N GLY A 89 5.44 -19.39 1.59
CA GLY A 89 6.82 -19.84 1.82
C GLY A 89 7.83 -18.78 2.28
N SER A 90 7.50 -17.48 2.28
CA SER A 90 8.47 -16.42 2.61
C SER A 90 8.13 -15.56 3.83
N GLY A 91 7.13 -15.94 4.64
CA GLY A 91 6.82 -15.28 5.92
C GLY A 91 6.56 -13.76 5.85
N GLY A 92 6.15 -13.23 4.69
CA GLY A 92 5.92 -11.79 4.50
C GLY A 92 7.17 -10.93 4.31
N LEU A 93 8.37 -11.52 4.38
CA LEU A 93 9.63 -10.80 4.22
C LEU A 93 9.77 -10.07 2.85
N PRO A 94 9.29 -10.61 1.71
CA PRO A 94 9.26 -9.84 0.46
C PRO A 94 8.51 -8.51 0.58
N ASN A 95 7.38 -8.50 1.29
CA ASN A 95 6.60 -7.28 1.49
C ASN A 95 7.30 -6.32 2.44
N GLN A 96 8.07 -6.82 3.42
CA GLN A 96 8.92 -5.96 4.25
C GLN A 96 10.03 -5.30 3.42
N MET A 97 10.65 -6.03 2.49
CA MET A 97 11.63 -5.44 1.56
C MET A 97 11.01 -4.35 0.68
N ARG A 98 9.79 -4.57 0.18
CA ARG A 98 9.04 -3.55 -0.59
C ARG A 98 8.79 -2.30 0.25
N ASP A 99 8.38 -2.46 1.51
CA ASP A 99 8.19 -1.32 2.41
C ASP A 99 9.48 -0.52 2.60
N LEU A 100 10.59 -1.22 2.89
CA LEU A 100 11.89 -0.58 3.10
C LEU A 100 12.37 0.16 1.86
N ARG A 101 12.10 -0.36 0.65
CA ARG A 101 12.44 0.34 -0.60
C ARG A 101 11.61 1.60 -0.80
N VAL A 102 10.32 1.57 -0.47
CA VAL A 102 9.49 2.79 -0.49
C VAL A 102 10.04 3.80 0.51
N LEU A 103 10.26 3.39 1.76
CA LEU A 103 10.83 4.26 2.79
C LEU A 103 12.16 4.89 2.36
N GLN A 104 13.07 4.08 1.80
CA GLN A 104 14.36 4.53 1.30
C GLN A 104 14.20 5.56 0.16
N LYS A 105 13.33 5.30 -0.82
CA LYS A 105 13.08 6.21 -1.94
C LYS A 105 12.46 7.53 -1.50
N LEU A 106 11.64 7.51 -0.45
CA LEU A 106 10.98 8.70 0.09
C LEU A 106 11.83 9.45 1.14
N GLY A 107 12.94 8.87 1.59
CA GLY A 107 13.75 9.42 2.68
C GLY A 107 13.03 9.40 4.04
N LEU A 108 12.19 8.39 4.27
CA LEU A 108 11.34 8.25 5.47
C LEU A 108 11.71 7.00 6.27
N THR A 109 11.17 6.91 7.48
CA THR A 109 11.24 5.72 8.34
C THR A 109 9.83 5.32 8.81
N TYR A 110 9.69 4.11 9.38
CA TYR A 110 8.44 3.75 10.03
C TYR A 110 8.10 4.73 11.16
N GLY A 111 6.82 5.02 11.35
CA GLY A 111 6.32 6.03 12.27
C GLY A 111 6.28 7.45 11.68
N ALA A 112 6.92 7.70 10.54
CA ALA A 112 6.76 8.97 9.83
C ALA A 112 5.28 9.22 9.53
N THR A 113 4.82 10.42 9.88
CA THR A 113 3.42 10.84 9.73
C THR A 113 3.37 12.10 8.89
N LEU A 114 2.61 12.06 7.80
CA LEU A 114 2.49 13.16 6.85
C LEU A 114 1.03 13.35 6.44
N LYS A 115 0.70 14.55 5.96
CA LYS A 115 -0.56 14.76 5.23
C LYS A 115 -0.58 13.87 4.00
N ALA A 116 -1.75 13.33 3.68
CA ALA A 116 -1.93 12.45 2.54
C ALA A 116 -1.43 13.08 1.22
N ARG A 117 -1.78 14.34 0.95
CA ARG A 117 -1.32 15.03 -0.26
C ARG A 117 0.20 15.11 -0.36
N ASP A 118 0.89 15.46 0.74
CA ASP A 118 2.35 15.61 0.77
C ASP A 118 3.03 14.24 0.59
N LEU A 119 2.43 13.18 1.15
CA LEU A 119 2.92 11.82 0.99
C LEU A 119 2.76 11.31 -0.45
N PHE A 120 1.59 11.52 -1.05
CA PHE A 120 1.33 11.09 -2.44
C PHE A 120 2.13 11.91 -3.45
N GLU A 121 2.32 13.21 -3.24
CA GLU A 121 3.23 14.04 -4.05
C GLU A 121 4.66 13.49 -4.01
N ARG A 122 5.17 13.13 -2.83
CA ARG A 122 6.50 12.49 -2.68
C ARG A 122 6.57 11.15 -3.39
N ILE A 123 5.54 10.31 -3.28
CA ILE A 123 5.46 9.02 -3.99
C ILE A 123 5.56 9.25 -5.49
N PHE A 124 4.76 10.16 -6.04
CA PHE A 124 4.73 10.40 -7.48
C PHE A 124 6.01 11.05 -8.01
N THR A 125 6.69 11.85 -7.18
CA THR A 125 7.98 12.46 -7.51
C THR A 125 9.13 11.44 -7.51
N HIS A 126 9.19 10.56 -6.51
CA HIS A 126 10.36 9.68 -6.31
C HIS A 126 10.19 8.26 -6.83
N ILE A 127 8.97 7.82 -7.13
CA ILE A 127 8.65 6.47 -7.57
C ILE A 127 7.88 6.53 -8.90
N SER A 128 8.64 6.51 -10.00
CA SER A 128 8.10 6.59 -11.37
C SER A 128 7.48 5.28 -11.86
N GLY A 129 7.84 4.14 -11.26
CA GLY A 129 7.36 2.83 -11.68
C GLY A 129 7.47 1.77 -10.60
N THR A 130 6.82 0.62 -10.83
CA THR A 130 6.72 -0.46 -9.85
C THR A 130 7.93 -1.38 -9.81
N LEU A 131 8.78 -1.40 -10.84
CA LEU A 131 9.89 -2.35 -10.92
C LEU A 131 10.88 -2.22 -9.75
N GLU A 132 11.29 -1.00 -9.42
CA GLU A 132 12.27 -0.78 -8.35
C GLU A 132 11.75 -1.19 -6.96
N ILE A 133 10.43 -1.17 -6.78
CA ILE A 133 9.79 -1.50 -5.50
C ILE A 133 9.36 -2.96 -5.49
N CYS A 134 8.48 -3.33 -6.41
CA CYS A 134 7.71 -4.56 -6.40
C CYS A 134 8.50 -5.77 -6.92
N ARG A 135 9.40 -5.57 -7.90
CA ARG A 135 10.21 -6.65 -8.48
C ARG A 135 11.29 -7.04 -7.49
N ILE A 136 11.49 -8.34 -7.32
CA ILE A 136 12.58 -8.86 -6.52
C ILE A 136 13.39 -9.79 -7.42
N GLU A 137 14.61 -9.38 -7.74
CA GLU A 137 15.54 -10.26 -8.42
C GLU A 137 16.04 -11.31 -7.44
N HIS A 138 15.96 -12.57 -7.88
CA HIS A 138 16.32 -13.71 -7.07
C HIS A 138 17.45 -14.46 -7.76
N SER A 139 18.55 -14.74 -7.05
CA SER A 139 19.52 -15.74 -7.49
C SER A 139 18.84 -17.12 -7.55
N LYS A 140 19.22 -17.98 -8.50
CA LYS A 140 18.67 -19.34 -8.55
C LYS A 140 19.64 -20.32 -7.86
N PRO A 141 19.18 -21.17 -6.93
CA PRO A 141 17.82 -21.25 -6.37
C PRO A 141 17.57 -20.19 -5.27
N SER A 142 16.35 -19.67 -5.19
CA SER A 142 15.95 -18.72 -4.13
C SER A 142 14.58 -19.11 -3.58
N VAL A 143 14.49 -19.07 -2.24
CA VAL A 143 13.28 -19.34 -1.45
C VAL A 143 12.27 -18.18 -1.48
N TRP A 144 12.58 -17.11 -2.21
CA TRP A 144 11.85 -15.84 -2.17
C TRP A 144 10.81 -15.67 -3.28
N TRP A 145 10.33 -16.75 -3.89
CA TRP A 145 9.39 -16.75 -5.02
C TRP A 145 8.17 -15.86 -4.79
N THR A 146 8.00 -14.75 -5.53
CA THR A 146 6.75 -13.97 -5.48
C THR A 146 6.18 -13.64 -6.86
N GLY A 147 4.86 -13.84 -7.05
CA GLY A 147 4.17 -13.59 -8.33
C GLY A 147 4.24 -12.13 -8.80
N CYS A 148 4.23 -11.16 -7.89
CA CYS A 148 4.46 -9.75 -8.18
C CYS A 148 5.96 -9.38 -8.28
N GLY A 149 6.85 -10.22 -7.72
CA GLY A 149 8.30 -10.02 -7.73
C GLY A 149 8.97 -10.53 -9.01
N ALA A 150 8.28 -11.35 -9.79
CA ALA A 150 8.74 -11.89 -11.06
C ALA A 150 8.30 -11.07 -12.29
N ILE A 151 7.71 -9.88 -12.09
CA ILE A 151 7.23 -9.02 -13.18
C ILE A 151 8.43 -8.46 -13.97
N ALA A 152 8.37 -8.56 -15.30
CA ALA A 152 9.42 -8.09 -16.21
C ALA A 152 9.32 -6.59 -16.55
N THR A 153 8.13 -6.00 -16.42
CA THR A 153 7.81 -4.62 -16.84
C THR A 153 7.13 -3.81 -15.72
N ASN A 154 7.06 -2.49 -15.86
CA ASN A 154 6.25 -1.67 -14.94
C ASN A 154 4.76 -1.99 -15.09
N SER A 155 3.99 -1.79 -14.02
CA SER A 155 2.53 -1.91 -14.07
C SER A 155 1.90 -0.74 -14.81
N GLU A 156 1.21 -1.01 -15.91
CA GLU A 156 0.41 -0.02 -16.64
C GLU A 156 -0.68 0.61 -15.74
N HIS A 157 -1.22 -0.16 -14.80
CA HIS A 157 -2.19 0.34 -13.82
C HIS A 157 -1.57 1.34 -12.85
N TYR A 158 -0.32 1.14 -12.43
CA TYR A 158 0.38 2.13 -11.61
C TYR A 158 0.57 3.43 -12.37
N GLU A 159 1.05 3.36 -13.62
CA GLU A 159 1.28 4.52 -14.47
C GLU A 159 -0.02 5.32 -14.69
N LYS A 160 -1.09 4.62 -15.09
CA LYS A 160 -2.42 5.22 -15.26
C LYS A 160 -2.95 5.81 -13.95
N GLY A 161 -2.85 5.08 -12.85
CA GLY A 161 -3.30 5.52 -11.53
C GLY A 161 -2.54 6.75 -11.04
N ARG A 162 -1.21 6.78 -11.23
CA ARG A 162 -0.35 7.90 -10.91
C ARG A 162 -0.78 9.14 -11.68
N GLN A 163 -0.95 9.05 -13.00
CA GLN A 163 -1.40 10.18 -13.81
C GLN A 163 -2.75 10.72 -13.32
N MET A 164 -3.73 9.83 -13.14
CA MET A 164 -5.07 10.23 -12.70
C MET A 164 -5.12 10.83 -11.29
N LEU A 165 -4.22 10.40 -10.39
CA LEU A 165 -4.19 10.88 -9.01
C LEU A 165 -3.35 12.15 -8.85
N MET A 166 -2.28 12.33 -9.63
CA MET A 166 -1.52 13.59 -9.66
C MET A 166 -2.44 14.77 -9.95
N ASP A 167 -3.32 14.62 -10.95
CA ASP A 167 -4.28 15.68 -11.31
C ASP A 167 -5.25 16.00 -10.15
N LYS A 168 -5.56 15.02 -9.29
CA LYS A 168 -6.52 15.16 -8.19
C LYS A 168 -5.93 15.67 -6.88
N PHE A 169 -4.64 15.50 -6.65
CA PHE A 169 -3.97 16.03 -5.45
C PHE A 169 -3.45 17.46 -5.65
N ILE A 170 -3.46 17.96 -6.88
CA ILE A 170 -3.08 19.34 -7.24
C ILE A 170 -4.28 20.31 -7.20
N GLU A 171 -5.51 19.80 -7.34
CA GLU A 171 -6.76 20.55 -7.10
C GLU A 171 -6.97 20.92 -5.63
#